data_AF-A0A1Z9QN28-F1
#
_entry.id   AF-A0A1Z9QN28-F1
#
_cell.length_a   1.000
_cell.length_b   1.000
_cell.length_c   1.000
_cell.angle_alpha   90.00
_cell.angle_beta   90.00
_cell.angle_gamma   90.00
#
_symmetry.space_group_name_H-M   'P 1'
#
loop_
_entity.id
_entity.type
_entity.pdbx_description
1 polymer ?
#
loop_
_entity_poly.entity_id
_entity_poly.type
_entity_poly.pdbx_seq_one_letter_code
_entity_poly.pdbx_strand_id
1 'polypeptide(L)'
;MSAPQPISPDEAETALRDLNQELNRLQRTIRLAIQEQLSKMVGRSFDDLQKNRELADSIHQLLDSHGLRVCCLECGHPAILRVSPRGDSSGVFVFDHTIEGKRTFHGGRKTVPIIRLVAKPPRKSPRKSNQIQAKQTTA
;
A
#
# COMPACT_ATOMS: atom_id res chain seq x y z
N MET A 1 27.71 -26.02 29.54
CA MET A 1 27.46 -25.16 28.37
C MET A 1 27.59 -26.05 27.14
N SER A 2 26.51 -26.28 26.40
CA SER A 2 26.54 -27.13 25.21
C SER A 2 27.31 -26.44 24.09
N ALA A 3 28.15 -27.18 23.37
CA ALA A 3 28.89 -26.66 22.23
C ALA A 3 27.92 -26.21 21.12
N PRO A 4 28.27 -25.17 20.33
CA PRO A 4 27.50 -24.77 19.16
C PRO A 4 27.41 -25.95 18.18
N GLN A 5 26.20 -26.33 17.79
CA GLN A 5 26.01 -27.35 16.75
C GLN A 5 25.89 -26.68 15.38
N PRO A 6 26.56 -27.20 14.35
CA PRO A 6 26.43 -26.69 12.99
C PRO A 6 25.02 -26.99 12.45
N ILE A 7 24.38 -26.01 11.84
CA ILE A 7 23.15 -26.24 11.07
C ILE A 7 23.52 -26.83 9.71
N SER A 8 22.79 -27.84 9.26
CA SER A 8 22.94 -28.30 7.87
C SER A 8 22.26 -27.32 6.89
N PRO A 9 22.71 -27.25 5.62
CA PRO A 9 22.04 -26.43 4.61
C PRO A 9 20.56 -26.76 4.45
N ASP A 10 20.19 -28.04 4.48
CA ASP A 10 18.80 -28.51 4.30
C ASP A 10 17.88 -28.12 5.46
N GLU A 11 18.39 -28.16 6.69
CA GLU A 11 17.69 -27.68 7.89
C GLU A 11 17.44 -26.17 7.80
N ALA A 12 18.45 -25.40 7.39
CA ALA A 12 18.33 -23.96 7.23
C ALA A 12 17.30 -23.58 6.15
N GLU A 13 17.35 -24.25 4.99
CA GLU A 13 16.40 -24.02 3.90
C GLU A 13 14.97 -24.36 4.31
N THR A 14 14.78 -25.48 5.02
CA THR A 14 13.47 -25.89 5.53
C THR A 14 12.93 -24.89 6.54
N ALA A 15 13.74 -24.48 7.52
CA ALA A 15 13.33 -23.50 8.53
C ALA A 15 12.93 -22.15 7.90
N LEU A 16 13.67 -21.67 6.91
CA LEU A 16 13.36 -20.41 6.21
C LEU A 16 12.10 -20.53 5.36
N ARG A 17 11.89 -21.67 4.68
CA ARG A 17 10.68 -21.95 3.92
C ARG A 17 9.45 -21.94 4.81
N ASP A 18 9.53 -22.61 5.96
CA ASP A 18 8.42 -22.71 6.92
C ASP A 18 8.11 -21.35 7.54
N LEU A 19 9.15 -20.57 7.90
CA LEU A 19 9.00 -19.20 8.36
C LEU A 19 8.31 -18.33 7.31
N ASN A 20 8.70 -18.43 6.04
CA ASN A 20 8.07 -17.67 4.96
C ASN A 20 6.60 -18.04 4.78
N GLN A 21 6.24 -19.32 4.89
CA GLN A 21 4.84 -19.75 4.86
C GLN A 21 4.03 -19.14 6.00
N GLU A 22 4.58 -19.14 7.22
CA GLU A 22 3.90 -18.58 8.38
C GLU A 22 3.73 -17.06 8.27
N LEU A 23 4.78 -16.34 7.84
CA LEU A 23 4.70 -14.90 7.57
C LEU A 23 3.62 -14.57 6.54
N ASN A 24 3.51 -15.35 5.46
CA ASN A 24 2.46 -15.17 4.45
C ASN A 24 1.05 -15.37 5.03
N ARG A 25 0.87 -16.35 5.93
CA ARG A 25 -0.42 -16.56 6.63
C ARG A 25 -0.76 -15.38 7.52
N LEU A 26 0.18 -14.92 8.35
CA LEU A 26 -0.02 -13.77 9.24
C LEU A 26 -0.36 -12.49 8.45
N GLN A 27 0.37 -12.22 7.38
CA GLN A 27 0.09 -11.08 6.50
C GLN A 27 -1.30 -11.15 5.87
N ARG A 28 -1.75 -12.35 5.45
CA ARG A 28 -3.11 -12.55 4.95
C ARG A 28 -4.14 -12.26 6.03
N THR A 29 -3.95 -12.77 7.24
CA THR A 29 -4.85 -12.52 8.38
C THR A 29 -4.94 -11.02 8.69
N ILE A 30 -3.81 -10.32 8.76
CA ILE A 30 -3.76 -8.87 8.98
C ILE A 30 -4.55 -8.13 7.90
N ARG A 31 -4.33 -8.46 6.61
CA ARG A 31 -5.03 -7.82 5.50
C ARG A 31 -6.55 -8.03 5.58
N LEU A 32 -7.00 -9.23 5.93
CA LEU A 32 -8.43 -9.53 6.09
C LEU A 32 -9.05 -8.76 7.25
N ALA A 33 -8.36 -8.69 8.39
CA ALA A 33 -8.83 -7.93 9.55
C ALA A 33 -8.96 -6.43 9.24
N ILE A 34 -7.94 -5.84 8.57
CA ILE A 34 -8.01 -4.44 8.13
C ILE A 34 -9.18 -4.24 7.15
N GLN A 35 -9.33 -5.12 6.16
CA GLN A 35 -10.41 -5.05 5.18
C GLN A 35 -11.79 -5.11 5.84
N GLU A 36 -11.99 -5.96 6.83
CA GLU A 36 -13.23 -6.07 7.59
C GLU A 36 -13.53 -4.78 8.36
N GLN A 37 -12.57 -4.23 9.11
CA GLN A 37 -12.82 -3.02 9.89
C GLN A 37 -13.07 -1.80 9.00
N LEU A 38 -12.32 -1.65 7.91
CA LEU A 38 -12.55 -0.56 6.95
C LEU A 38 -13.91 -0.69 6.25
N SER A 39 -14.41 -1.92 6.02
CA SER A 39 -15.72 -2.12 5.40
C SER A 39 -16.88 -1.55 6.23
N LYS A 40 -16.74 -1.51 7.56
CA LYS A 40 -17.76 -0.96 8.48
C LYS A 40 -17.95 0.55 8.33
N MET A 41 -17.00 1.24 7.71
CA MET A 41 -17.07 2.69 7.46
C MET A 41 -17.68 3.05 6.10
N VAL A 42 -17.85 2.08 5.19
CA VAL A 42 -18.40 2.33 3.86
C VAL A 42 -19.78 2.95 3.96
N GLY A 43 -20.03 3.99 3.15
CA GLY A 43 -21.29 4.72 3.16
C GLY A 43 -21.43 5.74 4.30
N ARG A 44 -20.42 5.91 5.15
CA ARG A 44 -20.39 6.93 6.22
C ARG A 44 -19.54 8.13 5.82
N SER A 45 -19.79 9.27 6.45
CA SER A 45 -18.99 10.49 6.39
C SER A 45 -19.25 11.33 7.64
N PHE A 46 -18.35 12.25 7.93
CA PHE A 46 -18.64 13.39 8.80
C PHE A 46 -19.21 14.54 7.96
N ASP A 47 -20.02 15.41 8.56
CA ASP A 47 -20.49 16.65 7.92
C ASP A 47 -19.43 17.78 8.00
N ASP A 48 -18.17 17.40 8.11
CA ASP A 48 -17.03 18.29 8.33
C ASP A 48 -15.84 17.85 7.48
N LEU A 49 -15.36 18.76 6.63
CA LEU A 49 -14.25 18.50 5.71
C LEU A 49 -12.96 18.08 6.44
N GLN A 50 -12.65 18.71 7.57
CA GLN A 50 -11.41 18.48 8.28
C GLN A 50 -11.42 17.09 8.94
N LYS A 51 -12.54 16.69 9.57
CA LYS A 51 -12.72 15.34 10.11
C LYS A 51 -12.65 14.26 9.03
N ASN A 52 -13.24 14.51 7.85
CA ASN A 52 -13.14 13.59 6.72
C ASN A 52 -11.69 13.44 6.21
N ARG A 53 -10.91 14.53 6.17
CA ARG A 53 -9.47 14.48 5.83
C ARG A 53 -8.68 13.68 6.84
N GLU A 54 -8.87 13.94 8.13
CA GLU A 54 -8.20 13.21 9.22
C GLU A 54 -8.50 11.71 9.18
N LEU A 55 -9.76 11.34 8.88
CA LEU A 55 -10.15 9.95 8.66
C LEU A 55 -9.40 9.33 7.48
N ALA A 56 -9.38 10.00 6.32
CA ALA A 56 -8.70 9.49 5.13
C ALA A 56 -7.18 9.36 5.33
N ASP A 57 -6.56 10.32 6.02
CA ASP A 57 -5.13 10.29 6.35
C ASP A 57 -4.82 9.17 7.34
N SER A 58 -5.67 8.93 8.35
CA SER A 58 -5.53 7.82 9.28
C SER A 58 -5.63 6.46 8.58
N ILE A 59 -6.58 6.31 7.65
CA ILE A 59 -6.69 5.12 6.80
C ILE A 59 -5.42 4.96 5.95
N HIS A 60 -4.92 6.05 5.35
CA HIS A 60 -3.71 6.00 4.55
C HIS A 60 -2.51 5.52 5.37
N GLN A 61 -2.28 6.07 6.56
CA GLN A 61 -1.17 5.71 7.43
C GLN A 61 -1.22 4.24 7.85
N LEU A 62 -2.39 3.75 8.25
CA LEU A 62 -2.61 2.34 8.56
C LEU A 62 -2.27 1.44 7.37
N LEU A 63 -2.73 1.79 6.17
CA LEU A 63 -2.44 0.98 4.99
C LEU A 63 -0.95 1.05 4.60
N ASP A 64 -0.31 2.22 4.75
CA ASP A 64 1.10 2.39 4.40
C ASP A 64 2.03 1.55 5.29
N SER A 65 1.73 1.47 6.60
CA SER A 65 2.51 0.67 7.56
C SER A 65 2.44 -0.84 7.28
N HIS A 66 1.37 -1.30 6.65
CA HIS A 66 1.18 -2.70 6.26
C HIS A 66 1.50 -2.99 4.79
N GLY A 67 2.10 -2.04 4.06
CA GLY A 67 2.45 -2.26 2.65
C GLY A 67 1.24 -2.39 1.74
N LEU A 68 0.15 -1.70 2.05
CA LEU A 68 -1.12 -1.76 1.34
C LEU A 68 -1.50 -0.41 0.71
N ARG A 69 -2.44 -0.49 -0.23
CA ARG A 69 -3.13 0.64 -0.89
C ARG A 69 -4.60 0.29 -1.05
N VAL A 70 -5.44 1.30 -1.26
CA VAL A 70 -6.79 1.06 -1.75
C VAL A 70 -6.75 0.82 -3.26
N CYS A 71 -7.61 -0.03 -3.78
CA CYS A 71 -7.81 -0.22 -5.21
C CYS A 71 -8.82 0.81 -5.70
N CYS A 72 -8.43 1.59 -6.71
CA CYS A 72 -9.35 2.51 -7.36
C CYS A 72 -10.47 1.72 -8.06
N LEU A 73 -11.73 2.05 -7.76
CA LEU A 73 -12.89 1.35 -8.33
C LEU A 73 -13.12 1.65 -9.81
N GLU A 74 -12.53 2.71 -10.33
CA GLU A 74 -12.68 3.11 -11.73
C GLU A 74 -11.61 2.49 -12.64
N CYS A 75 -10.35 2.47 -12.21
CA CYS A 75 -9.23 2.01 -13.05
C CYS A 75 -8.47 0.80 -12.50
N GLY A 76 -8.82 0.28 -11.32
CA GLY A 76 -8.17 -0.87 -10.70
C GLY A 76 -6.76 -0.60 -10.13
N HIS A 77 -6.21 0.60 -10.29
CA HIS A 77 -4.85 0.91 -9.87
C HIS A 77 -4.76 1.10 -8.33
N PRO A 78 -3.61 0.77 -7.72
CA PRO A 78 -3.32 1.12 -6.34
C PRO A 78 -3.34 2.64 -6.15
N ALA A 79 -4.12 3.10 -5.16
CA ALA A 79 -4.39 4.49 -4.88
C ALA A 79 -4.30 4.79 -3.38
N ILE A 80 -4.25 6.08 -3.06
CA ILE A 80 -4.43 6.64 -1.72
C ILE A 80 -5.83 7.23 -1.66
N LEU A 81 -6.61 6.87 -0.64
CA LEU A 81 -7.89 7.53 -0.39
C LEU A 81 -7.62 8.93 0.18
N ARG A 82 -8.21 9.96 -0.41
CA ARG A 82 -8.12 11.35 0.05
C ARG A 82 -9.48 12.01 0.06
N VAL A 83 -9.56 13.18 0.70
CA VAL A 83 -10.75 14.04 0.64
C VAL A 83 -10.39 15.35 -0.04
N SER A 84 -11.13 15.64 -1.10
CA SER A 84 -11.05 16.87 -1.88
C SER A 84 -12.08 17.88 -1.36
N PRO A 85 -11.78 19.18 -1.28
CA PRO A 85 -12.74 20.21 -0.86
C PRO A 85 -13.83 20.50 -1.91
N ARG A 86 -13.89 19.72 -3.00
CA ARG A 86 -14.96 19.82 -4.01
C ARG A 86 -16.27 19.28 -3.41
N GLY A 87 -17.40 19.77 -3.92
CA GLY A 87 -18.73 19.34 -3.47
C GLY A 87 -19.33 20.32 -2.46
N ASP A 88 -19.90 19.78 -1.37
CA ASP A 88 -20.43 20.57 -0.26
C ASP A 88 -19.38 20.79 0.83
N SER A 89 -19.81 21.31 1.99
CA SER A 89 -18.95 21.64 3.13
C SER A 89 -18.20 20.44 3.73
N SER A 90 -18.59 19.21 3.41
CA SER A 90 -17.95 17.98 3.90
C SER A 90 -16.84 17.44 2.98
N GLY A 91 -16.76 17.96 1.75
CA GLY A 91 -15.86 17.49 0.71
C GLY A 91 -16.28 16.16 0.06
N VAL A 92 -15.41 15.62 -0.78
CA VAL A 92 -15.63 14.33 -1.45
C VAL A 92 -14.41 13.42 -1.38
N PHE A 93 -14.66 12.13 -1.16
CA PHE A 93 -13.66 11.08 -1.19
C PHE A 93 -13.23 10.76 -2.62
N VAL A 94 -11.92 10.78 -2.85
CA VAL A 94 -11.27 10.52 -4.13
C VAL A 94 -10.14 9.51 -3.98
N PHE A 95 -9.93 8.73 -5.02
CA PHE A 95 -8.76 7.88 -5.19
C PHE A 95 -7.65 8.68 -5.87
N ASP A 96 -6.57 8.96 -5.16
CA ASP A 96 -5.37 9.64 -5.66
C ASP A 96 -4.32 8.61 -6.07
N HIS A 97 -3.99 8.57 -7.35
CA HIS A 97 -3.03 7.62 -7.91
C HIS A 97 -2.10 8.30 -8.91
N THR A 98 -0.93 7.70 -9.11
CA THR A 98 0.06 8.17 -10.08
C THR A 98 0.18 7.13 -11.20
N ILE A 99 -0.41 7.42 -12.35
CA ILE A 99 -0.32 6.59 -13.56
C ILE A 99 0.69 7.22 -14.50
N GLU A 100 1.69 6.45 -14.95
CA GLU A 100 2.71 6.92 -15.90
C GLU A 100 3.42 8.23 -15.50
N GLY A 101 3.56 8.48 -14.20
CA GLY A 101 4.18 9.69 -13.66
C GLY A 101 3.25 10.91 -13.57
N LYS A 102 2.00 10.79 -13.99
CA LYS A 102 0.96 11.81 -13.84
C LYS A 102 0.07 11.47 -12.66
N ARG A 103 -0.20 12.48 -11.81
CA ARG A 103 -1.15 12.35 -10.70
C ARG A 103 -2.57 12.52 -11.23
N THR A 104 -3.43 11.57 -10.91
CA THR A 104 -4.82 11.51 -11.37
C THR A 104 -5.75 11.22 -10.20
N PHE A 105 -6.98 11.73 -10.27
CA PHE A 105 -7.99 11.56 -9.23
C PHE A 105 -9.25 10.96 -9.83
N HIS A 106 -9.73 9.86 -9.23
CA HIS A 106 -10.99 9.21 -9.57
C HIS A 106 -11.94 9.26 -8.37
N GLY A 107 -13.23 9.12 -8.60
CA GLY A 107 -14.28 9.16 -7.58
C GLY A 107 -14.91 10.54 -7.41
N GLY A 108 -15.09 10.96 -6.16
CA GLY A 108 -15.90 12.14 -5.82
C GLY A 108 -17.18 11.79 -5.06
N ARG A 109 -17.14 10.73 -4.22
CA ARG A 109 -18.29 10.34 -3.40
C ARG A 109 -18.33 11.16 -2.11
N LYS A 110 -19.52 11.56 -1.67
CA LYS A 110 -19.70 12.27 -0.38
C LYS A 110 -19.38 11.39 0.83
N THR A 111 -19.58 10.08 0.69
CA THR A 111 -19.32 9.09 1.72
C THR A 111 -18.11 8.23 1.40
N VAL A 112 -17.53 7.59 2.41
CA VAL A 112 -16.45 6.61 2.25
C VAL A 112 -16.86 5.57 1.19
N PRO A 113 -16.08 5.40 0.10
CA PRO A 113 -16.39 4.46 -0.97
C PRO A 113 -16.15 3.02 -0.52
N ILE A 114 -16.58 2.05 -1.33
CA ILE A 114 -16.17 0.65 -1.13
C ILE A 114 -14.63 0.60 -1.13
N ILE A 115 -14.06 0.05 -0.06
CA ILE A 115 -12.61 -0.13 0.08
C ILE A 115 -12.26 -1.56 -0.35
N ARG A 116 -11.35 -1.68 -1.32
CA ARG A 116 -10.70 -2.95 -1.68
C ARG A 116 -9.21 -2.77 -1.48
N LEU A 117 -8.56 -3.65 -0.73
CA LEU A 117 -7.12 -3.53 -0.47
C LEU A 117 -6.31 -4.22 -1.57
N VAL A 118 -5.20 -3.61 -1.97
CA VAL A 118 -4.18 -4.16 -2.88
C VAL A 118 -2.78 -3.91 -2.31
N ALA A 119 -1.79 -4.65 -2.78
CA ALA A 119 -0.40 -4.43 -2.38
C ALA A 119 0.07 -3.02 -2.79
N LYS A 120 0.88 -2.39 -1.94
CA LYS A 120 1.59 -1.16 -2.27
C LYS A 120 2.60 -1.46 -3.39
N PRO A 121 2.58 -0.70 -4.50
CA PRO A 121 3.57 -0.87 -5.56
C PRO A 121 5.00 -0.72 -5.01
N PRO A 122 5.97 -1.50 -5.53
CA PRO A 122 7.37 -1.29 -5.20
C PRO A 122 7.76 0.13 -5.57
N ARG A 123 8.59 0.77 -4.73
CA ARG A 123 9.12 2.11 -5.04
C ARG A 123 9.90 2.01 -6.34
N LYS A 124 9.64 2.92 -7.29
CA LYS A 124 10.51 3.06 -8.47
C LYS A 124 11.90 3.38 -7.94
N SER A 125 12.87 2.50 -8.18
CA SER A 125 14.26 2.75 -7.85
C SER A 125 14.70 4.04 -8.56
N PRO A 126 15.47 4.93 -7.91
CA PRO A 126 16.02 6.08 -8.61
C PRO A 126 16.80 5.56 -9.82
N ARG A 127 16.47 6.04 -11.02
CA ARG A 127 17.19 5.70 -12.26
C ARG A 127 18.68 5.92 -11.98
N LYS A 128 19.49 4.86 -12.06
CA LYS A 128 20.95 5.00 -12.17
C LYS A 128 21.20 5.85 -13.41
N SER A 129 21.69 7.07 -13.22
CA SER A 129 22.28 7.88 -14.28
C SER A 129 23.35 7.05 -14.98
N ASN A 130 23.30 7.00 -16.31
CA ASN A 130 24.20 6.24 -17.17
C ASN A 130 25.67 6.39 -16.75
N GLN A 131 26.31 5.29 -16.33
CA GLN A 131 27.76 5.19 -16.41
C GLN A 131 28.12 4.96 -17.88
N ILE A 132 28.73 5.97 -18.49
CA ILE A 132 29.41 5.83 -19.77
C ILE A 132 30.61 4.91 -19.55
N GLN A 133 30.63 3.78 -20.25
CA GLN A 133 31.78 2.92 -20.41
C GLN A 133 32.90 3.71 -21.10
N ALA A 134 33.93 4.11 -20.34
CA ALA A 134 35.22 4.42 -20.92
C ALA A 134 35.90 3.09 -21.29
N LYS A 135 35.92 2.81 -22.60
CA LYS A 135 36.66 1.70 -23.20
C LYS A 135 38.14 1.80 -22.82
N GLN A 136 38.65 0.79 -22.13
CA GLN A 136 40.07 0.45 -22.19
C GLN A 136 40.35 -0.02 -23.62
N THR A 137 41.19 0.72 -24.35
CA THR A 137 41.82 0.22 -25.57
C THR A 137 43.32 0.22 -25.30
N THR A 138 43.84 -0.99 -25.17
CA THR A 138 45.26 -1.32 -25.25
C THR A 138 45.77 -1.10 -26.66
N ALA A 139 46.84 -0.32 -26.81
CA ALA A 139 47.96 -0.52 -27.73
C ALA A 139 49.08 0.46 -27.33
#